data_AF-A0A656K1D6-F1
#
_entry.id   AF-A0A656K1D6-F1
#
_cell.length_a   1.000
_cell.length_b   1.000
_cell.length_c   1.000
_cell.angle_alpha   90.00
_cell.angle_beta   90.00
_cell.angle_gamma   90.00
#
_symmetry.space_group_name_H-M   'P 1'
#
loop_
_entity.id
_entity.type
_entity.pdbx_description
1 polymer ?
#
loop_
_entity_poly.entity_id
_entity_poly.type
_entity_poly.pdbx_seq_one_letter_code
_entity_poly.pdbx_strand_id
1 'polypeptide(L)'
;RDAQVTSLRDVNWDTFQPNFFMIFQPGTLADLPTTYLTSFYLPPGQDKQIVELSRAYPSISILGVEALLAQVRSILDQVTLAVQFVLLFVLAAGIAVLFSGLQATLDERIRQGALLRALGARRALLIKSRRIEFGLLGAASGTLAALGCELVSFVLYRYAFSLEWQPHPWLLLLPVIGALLVGGAGV
;
A
#
# COMPACT_ATOMS: atom_id res chain seq x y z
N ARG A 1 -46.08 -20.98 -6.95
CA ARG A 1 -46.48 -19.57 -7.04
C ARG A 1 -45.24 -18.86 -7.56
N ASP A 2 -45.24 -18.53 -8.83
CA ASP A 2 -44.04 -18.08 -9.54
C ASP A 2 -44.07 -16.56 -9.57
N ALA A 3 -42.98 -15.92 -9.16
CA ALA A 3 -42.85 -14.48 -9.09
C ALA A 3 -41.88 -13.99 -10.18
N GLN A 4 -42.26 -12.96 -10.92
CA GLN A 4 -41.45 -12.36 -11.96
C GLN A 4 -40.51 -11.30 -11.35
N VAL A 5 -39.20 -11.50 -11.48
CA VAL A 5 -38.21 -10.51 -11.05
C VAL A 5 -38.12 -9.42 -12.13
N THR A 6 -38.64 -8.23 -11.83
CA THR A 6 -38.71 -7.11 -12.79
C THR A 6 -37.42 -6.28 -12.83
N SER A 7 -36.65 -6.25 -11.72
CA SER A 7 -35.39 -5.50 -11.64
C SER A 7 -34.49 -6.04 -10.54
N LEU A 8 -33.18 -6.07 -10.82
CA LEU A 8 -32.11 -6.33 -9.88
C LEU A 8 -31.30 -5.04 -9.77
N ARG A 9 -31.03 -4.57 -8.55
CA ARG A 9 -30.23 -3.37 -8.29
C ARG A 9 -28.97 -3.76 -7.53
N ASP A 10 -27.82 -3.27 -8.00
CA ASP A 10 -26.59 -3.33 -7.23
C ASP A 10 -26.62 -2.32 -6.08
N VAL A 11 -26.30 -2.82 -4.89
CA VAL A 11 -26.29 -2.04 -3.65
C VAL A 11 -24.84 -1.84 -3.23
N ASN A 12 -24.44 -0.58 -3.08
CA ASN A 12 -23.15 -0.23 -2.50
C ASN A 12 -23.25 -0.25 -0.97
N TRP A 13 -22.51 -1.15 -0.33
CA TRP A 13 -22.51 -1.35 1.12
C TRP A 13 -21.49 -0.48 1.87
N ASP A 14 -20.68 0.31 1.15
CA ASP A 14 -19.59 1.12 1.71
C ASP A 14 -20.09 2.23 2.66
N THR A 15 -21.30 2.73 2.44
CA THR A 15 -21.89 3.83 3.21
C THR A 15 -22.51 3.39 4.53
N PHE A 16 -22.65 2.07 4.78
CA PHE A 16 -23.32 1.49 5.96
C PHE A 16 -24.72 2.08 6.26
N GLN A 17 -25.35 2.73 5.27
CA GLN A 17 -26.68 3.30 5.38
C GLN A 17 -27.74 2.25 5.01
N PRO A 18 -28.98 2.37 5.54
CA PRO A 18 -30.09 1.55 5.08
C PRO A 18 -30.29 1.73 3.56
N ASN A 19 -30.21 0.64 2.80
CA ASN A 19 -30.20 0.69 1.34
C ASN A 19 -31.54 0.34 0.68
N PHE A 20 -32.52 -0.11 1.48
CA PHE A 20 -33.82 -0.56 1.00
C PHE A 20 -34.94 0.26 1.64
N PHE A 21 -35.64 1.03 0.80
CA PHE A 21 -36.78 1.83 1.21
C PHE A 21 -38.00 1.34 0.43
N MET A 22 -39.08 1.03 1.15
CA MET A 22 -40.39 0.76 0.56
C MET A 22 -41.33 1.87 1.00
N ILE A 23 -41.98 2.53 0.05
CA ILE A 23 -42.88 3.65 0.30
C ILE A 23 -44.32 3.12 0.21
N PHE A 24 -45.10 3.33 1.27
CA PHE A 24 -46.49 2.90 1.37
C PHE A 24 -47.41 4.09 1.60
N GLN A 25 -48.71 3.94 1.30
CA GLN A 25 -49.70 4.97 1.63
C GLN A 25 -49.82 5.16 3.16
N PRO A 26 -50.13 6.37 3.64
CA PRO A 26 -50.32 6.62 5.07
C PRO A 26 -51.38 5.68 5.66
N GLY A 27 -51.06 5.01 6.77
CA GLY A 27 -51.99 4.11 7.48
C GLY A 27 -51.93 2.63 7.08
N THR A 28 -51.30 2.26 5.96
CA THR A 28 -51.27 0.86 5.48
C THR A 28 -50.50 -0.12 6.38
N LEU A 29 -49.57 0.39 7.19
CA LEU A 29 -48.69 -0.41 8.06
C LEU A 29 -48.83 -0.06 9.55
N ALA A 30 -49.90 0.64 9.93
CA ALA A 30 -50.07 1.20 11.27
C ALA A 30 -50.11 0.12 12.37
N ASP A 31 -50.61 -1.08 12.04
CA ASP A 31 -50.77 -2.18 12.99
C ASP A 31 -49.58 -3.15 13.04
N LEU A 32 -48.48 -2.85 12.32
CA LEU A 32 -47.31 -3.72 12.28
C LEU A 32 -46.22 -3.25 13.25
N PRO A 33 -45.51 -4.17 13.91
CA PRO A 33 -44.39 -3.82 14.77
C PRO A 33 -43.27 -3.17 13.94
N THR A 34 -42.87 -1.96 14.36
CA THR A 34 -41.82 -1.16 13.71
C THR A 34 -40.52 -1.20 14.50
N THR A 35 -39.40 -1.32 13.80
CA THR A 35 -38.05 -1.21 14.37
C THR A 35 -37.34 -0.02 13.75
N TYR A 36 -36.87 0.90 14.58
CA TYR A 36 -36.11 2.06 14.14
C TYR A 36 -34.61 1.74 14.16
N LEU A 37 -33.91 2.06 13.07
CA LEU A 37 -32.47 1.91 12.95
C LEU A 37 -31.84 3.29 12.74
N THR A 38 -30.78 3.59 13.47
CA THR A 38 -30.01 4.82 13.30
C THR A 38 -28.52 4.54 13.51
N SER A 39 -27.67 5.40 12.96
CA SER A 39 -26.22 5.36 13.12
C SER A 39 -25.74 6.72 13.60
N PHE A 40 -24.80 6.74 14.54
CA PHE A 40 -24.15 7.96 14.99
C PHE A 40 -22.66 7.70 15.19
N TYR A 41 -21.85 8.76 15.03
CA TYR A 41 -20.44 8.71 15.35
C TYR A 41 -20.23 9.05 16.82
N LEU A 42 -19.57 8.17 17.56
CA LEU A 42 -19.14 8.44 18.93
C LEU A 42 -17.64 8.71 18.93
N PRO A 43 -17.19 9.88 19.42
CA PRO A 43 -15.77 10.13 19.61
C PRO A 43 -15.14 9.11 20.58
N PRO A 44 -13.88 8.71 20.37
CA PRO A 44 -13.20 7.75 21.22
C PRO A 44 -13.14 8.22 22.69
N GLY A 45 -13.29 7.28 23.62
CA GLY A 45 -13.22 7.53 25.07
C GLY A 45 -14.56 7.89 25.73
N GLN A 46 -15.67 7.88 24.99
CA GLN A 46 -17.01 8.15 25.53
C GLN A 46 -17.84 6.88 25.83
N ASP A 47 -17.20 5.72 26.00
CA ASP A 47 -17.85 4.41 26.19
C ASP A 47 -18.85 4.37 27.36
N LYS A 48 -18.60 5.18 28.40
CA LYS A 48 -19.50 5.31 29.56
C LYS A 48 -20.91 5.79 29.16
N GLN A 49 -21.00 6.64 28.13
CA GLN A 49 -22.27 7.15 27.64
C GLN A 49 -23.08 6.06 26.93
N ILE A 50 -22.43 5.10 26.27
CA ILE A 50 -23.11 3.92 25.71
C ILE A 50 -23.72 3.06 26.83
N VAL A 51 -22.98 2.86 27.93
CA VAL A 51 -23.46 2.09 29.08
C VAL A 51 -24.64 2.77 29.76
N GLU A 52 -24.57 4.09 29.96
CA GLU A 52 -25.67 4.88 30.52
C GLU A 52 -26.90 4.86 29.60
N LEU A 53 -26.71 4.99 28.29
CA LEU A 53 -27.78 4.92 27.30
C LEU A 53 -28.46 3.54 27.28
N SER A 54 -27.67 2.46 27.33
CA SER A 54 -28.18 1.09 27.38
C SER A 54 -29.00 0.82 28.65
N ARG A 55 -28.60 1.42 29.78
CA ARG A 55 -29.36 1.34 31.05
C ARG A 55 -30.65 2.15 31.01
N ALA A 56 -30.62 3.34 30.40
CA ALA A 56 -31.79 4.22 30.29
C ALA A 56 -32.84 3.65 29.30
N TYR A 57 -32.39 2.96 28.24
CA TYR A 57 -33.26 2.43 27.20
C TYR A 57 -32.92 0.97 26.85
N PRO A 58 -33.37 0.00 27.67
CA PRO A 58 -33.07 -1.42 27.46
C PRO A 58 -33.72 -2.03 26.21
N SER A 59 -34.69 -1.34 25.60
CA SER A 59 -35.30 -1.74 24.32
C SER A 59 -34.45 -1.42 23.10
N ILE A 60 -33.32 -0.69 23.25
CA ILE A 60 -32.41 -0.32 22.16
C ILE A 60 -31.22 -1.28 22.12
N SER A 61 -30.99 -1.91 20.97
CA SER A 61 -29.77 -2.69 20.71
C SER A 61 -28.70 -1.81 20.08
N ILE A 62 -27.54 -1.70 20.74
CA ILE A 62 -26.40 -0.92 20.26
C ILE A 62 -25.38 -1.88 19.65
N LEU A 63 -25.04 -1.68 18.37
CA LEU A 63 -24.07 -2.49 17.65
C LEU A 63 -22.76 -1.70 17.45
N GLY A 64 -21.70 -2.10 18.17
CA GLY A 64 -20.38 -1.48 18.04
C GLY A 64 -19.61 -1.99 16.81
N VAL A 65 -19.61 -1.22 15.72
CA VAL A 65 -18.86 -1.56 14.49
C VAL A 65 -17.35 -1.37 14.68
N GLU A 66 -16.93 -0.60 15.68
CA GLU A 66 -15.52 -0.30 15.97
C GLU A 66 -14.69 -1.56 16.26
N ALA A 67 -15.19 -2.49 17.09
CA ALA A 67 -14.46 -3.71 17.42
C ALA A 67 -14.24 -4.61 16.19
N LEU A 68 -15.24 -4.68 15.29
CA LEU A 68 -15.13 -5.41 14.04
C LEU A 68 -14.08 -4.79 13.12
N LEU A 69 -14.11 -3.46 12.96
CA LEU A 69 -13.11 -2.73 12.17
C LEU A 69 -11.69 -2.85 12.77
N ALA A 70 -11.56 -2.80 14.09
CA ALA A 70 -10.28 -3.00 14.78
C ALA A 70 -9.71 -4.39 14.54
N GLN A 71 -10.56 -5.43 14.55
CA GLN A 71 -10.14 -6.80 14.23
C GLN A 71 -9.65 -6.91 12.79
N VAL A 72 -10.37 -6.33 11.83
CA VAL A 72 -9.96 -6.34 10.41
C VAL A 72 -8.63 -5.61 10.23
N ARG A 73 -8.46 -4.42 10.84
CA ARG A 73 -7.20 -3.68 10.81
C ARG A 73 -6.04 -4.49 11.39
N SER A 74 -6.25 -5.15 12.53
CA SER A 74 -5.24 -6.00 13.16
C SER A 74 -4.79 -7.15 12.24
N ILE A 75 -5.72 -7.77 11.51
CA ILE A 75 -5.39 -8.80 10.52
C ILE A 75 -4.56 -8.20 9.37
N LEU A 76 -4.98 -7.06 8.82
CA LEU A 76 -4.24 -6.39 7.75
C LEU A 76 -2.83 -5.97 8.20
N ASP A 77 -2.67 -5.51 9.44
CA ASP A 77 -1.39 -5.15 10.02
C ASP A 77 -0.48 -6.38 10.14
N GLN A 78 -1.01 -7.51 10.60
CA GLN A 78 -0.25 -8.77 10.68
C GLN A 78 0.20 -9.27 9.30
N VAL A 79 -0.68 -9.22 8.30
CA VAL A 79 -0.33 -9.59 6.92
C VAL A 79 0.73 -8.65 6.37
N THR A 80 0.57 -7.34 6.58
CA THR A 80 1.55 -6.33 6.15
C THR A 80 2.91 -6.60 6.78
N LEU A 81 2.95 -6.89 8.07
CA LEU A 81 4.17 -7.20 8.81
C LEU A 81 4.85 -8.48 8.30
N ALA A 82 4.08 -9.53 8.00
CA ALA A 82 4.62 -10.75 7.39
C ALA A 82 5.25 -10.47 6.02
N VAL A 83 4.58 -9.69 5.16
CA VAL A 83 5.10 -9.30 3.84
C VAL A 83 6.36 -8.43 3.99
N GLN A 84 6.42 -7.53 4.97
CA GLN A 84 7.61 -6.72 5.25
C GLN A 84 8.82 -7.58 5.63
N PHE A 85 8.63 -8.66 6.40
CA PHE A 85 9.72 -9.60 6.67
C PHE A 85 10.21 -10.30 5.41
N VAL A 86 9.30 -10.74 4.53
CA VAL A 86 9.68 -11.34 3.24
C VAL A 86 10.47 -10.33 2.40
N LEU A 87 10.00 -9.07 2.34
CA LEU A 87 10.69 -7.99 1.65
C LEU A 87 12.12 -7.80 2.17
N LEU A 88 12.33 -7.87 3.48
CA LEU A 88 13.65 -7.75 4.09
C LEU A 88 14.60 -8.86 3.62
N PHE A 89 14.12 -10.11 3.58
CA PHE A 89 14.92 -11.23 3.07
C PHE A 89 15.23 -11.09 1.58
N VAL A 90 14.25 -10.67 0.77
CA VAL A 90 14.44 -10.43 -0.67
C VAL A 90 15.45 -9.32 -0.90
N LEU A 91 15.37 -8.23 -0.13
CA LEU A 91 16.31 -7.12 -0.21
C LEU A 91 17.73 -7.55 0.21
N ALA A 92 17.85 -8.32 1.29
CA ALA A 92 19.14 -8.87 1.71
C ALA A 92 19.75 -9.80 0.63
N ALA A 93 18.94 -10.64 0.00
CA ALA A 93 19.36 -11.48 -1.11
C ALA A 93 19.79 -10.63 -2.32
N GLY A 94 19.03 -9.59 -2.67
CA GLY A 94 19.38 -8.66 -3.75
C GLY A 94 20.71 -7.94 -3.51
N ILE A 95 20.97 -7.49 -2.27
CA ILE A 95 22.25 -6.91 -1.88
C ILE A 95 23.37 -7.95 -2.00
N ALA A 96 23.16 -9.18 -1.51
CA ALA A 96 24.15 -10.24 -1.61
C ALA A 96 24.52 -10.57 -3.08
N VAL A 97 23.52 -10.63 -3.96
CA VAL A 97 23.71 -10.82 -5.40
C VAL A 97 24.49 -9.65 -6.01
N LEU A 98 24.17 -8.41 -5.64
CA LEU A 98 24.90 -7.23 -6.10
C LEU A 98 26.38 -7.28 -5.67
N PHE A 99 26.66 -7.61 -4.41
CA PHE A 99 28.03 -7.78 -3.91
C PHE A 99 28.78 -8.92 -4.63
N SER A 100 28.10 -10.04 -4.88
CA SER A 100 28.68 -11.18 -5.61
C SER A 100 29.05 -10.79 -7.04
N GLY A 101 28.16 -10.08 -7.74
CA GLY A 101 28.41 -9.56 -9.09
C GLY A 101 29.55 -8.54 -9.13
N LEU A 102 29.63 -7.66 -8.13
CA LEU A 102 30.75 -6.73 -7.99
C LEU A 102 32.08 -7.48 -7.85
N GLN A 103 32.17 -8.43 -6.91
CA GLN A 103 33.38 -9.21 -6.68
C GLN A 103 33.84 -9.97 -7.93
N ALA A 104 32.91 -10.57 -8.68
CA ALA A 104 33.23 -11.29 -9.91
C ALA A 104 33.86 -10.40 -11.00
N THR A 105 33.60 -9.09 -10.98
CA THR A 105 34.14 -8.13 -11.97
C THR A 105 35.40 -7.40 -11.53
N LEU A 106 35.86 -7.58 -10.28
CA LEU A 106 37.00 -6.84 -9.73
C LEU A 106 38.30 -7.16 -10.47
N ASP A 107 38.58 -8.44 -10.74
CA ASP A 107 39.83 -8.87 -11.38
C ASP A 107 39.98 -8.29 -12.80
N GLU A 108 38.88 -8.31 -13.57
CA GLU A 108 38.82 -7.72 -14.90
C GLU A 108 39.06 -6.20 -14.83
N ARG A 109 38.41 -5.52 -13.88
CA ARG A 109 38.55 -4.07 -13.67
C ARG A 109 39.96 -3.68 -13.21
N ILE A 110 40.64 -4.51 -12.41
CA ILE A 110 42.03 -4.28 -11.99
C ILE A 110 42.97 -4.37 -13.21
N ARG A 111 42.77 -5.38 -14.07
CA ARG A 111 43.58 -5.57 -15.29
C ARG A 111 43.39 -4.39 -16.27
N GLN A 112 42.15 -3.99 -16.52
CA GLN A 112 41.84 -2.82 -17.35
C GLN A 112 42.41 -1.52 -16.77
N GLY A 113 42.30 -1.34 -15.45
CA GLY A 113 42.87 -0.18 -14.76
C GLY A 113 44.40 -0.11 -14.83
N ALA A 114 45.09 -1.26 -14.82
CA ALA A 114 46.53 -1.34 -14.99
C ALA A 114 46.98 -0.95 -16.41
N LEU A 115 46.26 -1.39 -17.44
CA LEU A 115 46.50 -1.00 -18.84
C LEU A 115 46.31 0.51 -19.04
N LEU A 116 45.21 1.08 -18.54
CA LEU A 116 44.95 2.52 -18.64
C LEU A 116 46.00 3.35 -17.89
N ARG A 117 46.48 2.86 -16.74
CA ARG A 117 47.60 3.47 -16.03
C ARG A 117 48.91 3.43 -16.82
N ALA A 118 49.20 2.33 -17.51
CA ALA A 118 50.38 2.22 -18.37
C ALA A 118 50.34 3.24 -19.52
N LEU A 119 49.13 3.60 -19.98
CA LEU A 119 48.88 4.64 -20.98
C LEU A 119 48.80 6.07 -20.39
N GLY A 120 49.09 6.26 -19.09
CA GLY A 120 49.17 7.57 -18.44
C GLY A 120 47.88 8.05 -17.74
N ALA A 121 46.86 7.21 -17.62
CA ALA A 121 45.63 7.59 -16.91
C ALA A 121 45.88 7.81 -15.42
N ARG A 122 45.43 8.98 -14.91
CA ARG A 122 45.51 9.32 -13.49
C ARG A 122 44.47 8.53 -12.68
N ARG A 123 44.83 8.08 -11.46
CA ARG A 123 43.94 7.35 -10.53
C ARG A 123 42.59 8.06 -10.30
N ALA A 124 42.58 9.39 -10.27
CA ALA A 124 41.37 10.19 -10.10
C ALA A 124 40.36 10.04 -11.26
N LEU A 125 40.84 9.86 -12.50
CA LEU A 125 39.98 9.67 -13.67
C LEU A 125 39.29 8.31 -13.62
N LEU A 126 40.01 7.26 -13.20
CA LEU A 126 39.47 5.90 -13.06
C LEU A 126 38.37 5.83 -11.99
N ILE A 127 38.59 6.46 -10.82
CA ILE A 127 37.60 6.50 -9.74
C ILE A 127 36.37 7.31 -10.17
N LYS A 128 36.56 8.46 -10.84
CA LYS A 128 35.45 9.30 -11.31
C LYS A 128 34.60 8.57 -12.36
N SER A 129 35.23 7.90 -13.33
CA SER A 129 34.52 7.13 -14.35
C SER A 129 33.67 6.02 -13.72
N ARG A 130 34.24 5.29 -12.74
CA ARG A 130 33.52 4.21 -12.06
C ARG A 130 32.33 4.73 -11.23
N ARG A 131 32.49 5.84 -10.51
CA ARG A 131 31.39 6.47 -9.77
C ARG A 131 30.24 6.90 -10.70
N ILE A 132 30.56 7.42 -11.88
CA ILE A 132 29.54 7.81 -12.86
C ILE A 132 28.82 6.57 -13.41
N GLU A 133 29.55 5.52 -13.78
CA GLU A 133 28.97 4.26 -14.28
C GLU A 133 27.99 3.64 -13.28
N PHE A 134 28.43 3.44 -12.03
CA PHE A 134 27.57 2.88 -10.98
C PHE A 134 26.46 3.83 -10.55
N GLY A 135 26.72 5.15 -10.54
CA GLY A 135 25.68 6.15 -10.28
C GLY A 135 24.57 6.12 -11.35
N LEU A 136 24.92 5.96 -12.62
CA LEU A 136 23.96 5.83 -13.72
C LEU A 136 23.18 4.51 -13.63
N LEU A 137 23.84 3.39 -13.32
CA LEU A 137 23.17 2.11 -13.09
C LEU A 137 22.19 2.17 -11.91
N GLY A 138 22.59 2.84 -10.83
CA GLY A 138 21.73 3.11 -9.67
C GLY A 138 20.54 4.00 -10.01
N ALA A 139 20.75 5.07 -10.77
CA ALA A 139 19.68 5.95 -11.24
C ALA A 139 18.68 5.21 -12.14
N ALA A 140 19.17 4.41 -13.09
CA ALA A 140 18.35 3.61 -13.98
C ALA A 140 17.52 2.58 -13.20
N SER A 141 18.14 1.88 -12.25
CA SER A 141 17.46 0.92 -11.38
C SER A 141 16.39 1.60 -10.51
N GLY A 142 16.70 2.76 -9.92
CA GLY A 142 15.73 3.52 -9.12
C GLY A 142 14.58 4.09 -9.96
N THR A 143 14.84 4.43 -11.23
CA THR A 143 13.78 4.84 -12.18
C THR A 143 12.87 3.67 -12.52
N LEU A 144 13.44 2.49 -12.79
CA LEU A 144 12.67 1.26 -13.00
C LEU A 144 11.83 0.91 -11.76
N ALA A 145 12.39 1.06 -10.56
CA ALA A 145 11.65 0.84 -9.32
C ALA A 145 10.48 1.82 -9.16
N ALA A 146 10.70 3.11 -9.42
CA ALA A 146 9.65 4.13 -9.37
C ALA A 146 8.52 3.84 -10.37
N LEU A 147 8.87 3.57 -11.64
CA LEU A 147 7.90 3.22 -12.68
C LEU A 147 7.15 1.92 -12.36
N GLY A 148 7.85 0.90 -11.86
CA GLY A 148 7.24 -0.37 -11.47
C GLY A 148 6.25 -0.19 -10.30
N CYS A 149 6.63 0.58 -9.28
CA CYS A 149 5.76 0.89 -8.15
C CYS A 149 4.53 1.68 -8.58
N GLU A 150 4.69 2.68 -9.45
CA GLU A 150 3.58 3.47 -9.96
C GLU A 150 2.64 2.64 -10.85
N LEU A 151 3.19 1.77 -11.69
CA LEU A 151 2.42 0.86 -12.53
C LEU A 151 1.60 -0.13 -11.69
N VAL A 152 2.21 -0.76 -10.69
CA VAL A 152 1.51 -1.68 -9.78
C VAL A 152 0.44 -0.93 -9.00
N SER A 153 0.75 0.28 -8.50
CA SER A 153 -0.23 1.12 -7.81
C SER A 153 -1.40 1.48 -8.72
N PHE A 154 -1.13 1.89 -9.97
CA PHE A 154 -2.17 2.18 -10.96
C PHE A 154 -3.09 0.98 -11.19
N VAL A 155 -2.52 -0.22 -11.36
CA VAL A 155 -3.28 -1.47 -11.55
C VAL A 155 -4.13 -1.79 -10.33
N LEU A 156 -3.57 -1.69 -9.12
CA LEU A 156 -4.32 -1.96 -7.88
C LEU A 156 -5.46 -0.97 -7.68
N TYR A 157 -5.21 0.32 -7.85
CA TYR A 157 -6.25 1.35 -7.69
C TYR A 157 -7.38 1.15 -8.71
N ARG A 158 -7.04 0.86 -9.97
CA ARG A 158 -8.03 0.73 -11.05
C ARG A 158 -8.85 -0.56 -10.97
N TYR A 159 -8.21 -1.70 -10.66
CA TYR A 159 -8.83 -3.02 -10.79
C TYR A 159 -9.15 -3.69 -9.46
N ALA A 160 -8.37 -3.46 -8.40
CA ALA A 160 -8.62 -4.09 -7.10
C ALA A 160 -9.50 -3.22 -6.20
N PHE A 161 -9.24 -1.90 -6.17
CA PHE A 161 -9.88 -1.00 -5.20
C PHE A 161 -10.94 -0.07 -5.79
N SER A 162 -11.01 0.06 -7.13
CA SER A 162 -11.92 1.00 -7.81
C SER A 162 -11.81 2.45 -7.31
N LEU A 163 -10.60 2.86 -6.89
CA LEU A 163 -10.30 4.19 -6.37
C LEU A 163 -9.71 5.09 -7.45
N GLU A 164 -9.88 6.41 -7.29
CA GLU A 164 -9.19 7.39 -8.13
C GLU A 164 -7.68 7.28 -7.93
N TRP A 165 -6.95 7.14 -9.04
CA TRP A 165 -5.50 7.02 -9.01
C TRP A 165 -4.88 8.35 -8.56
N GLN A 166 -4.09 8.30 -7.49
CA GLN A 166 -3.28 9.41 -7.02
C GLN A 166 -1.81 9.10 -7.29
N PRO A 167 -1.12 9.91 -8.12
CA PRO A 167 0.29 9.71 -8.37
C PRO A 167 1.09 9.97 -7.09
N HIS A 168 2.20 9.24 -6.90
CA HIS A 168 3.05 9.36 -5.72
C HIS A 168 4.36 10.12 -6.05
N PRO A 169 4.43 11.46 -5.88
CA PRO A 169 5.55 12.26 -6.37
C PRO A 169 6.87 11.95 -5.64
N TRP A 170 6.77 11.43 -4.40
CA TRP A 170 7.92 11.04 -3.60
C TRP A 170 8.71 9.87 -4.23
N LEU A 171 8.11 9.08 -5.12
CA LEU A 171 8.80 8.02 -5.87
C LEU A 171 9.92 8.56 -6.77
N LEU A 172 9.89 9.85 -7.14
CA LEU A 172 10.97 10.50 -7.91
C LEU A 172 12.29 10.59 -7.13
N LEU A 173 12.27 10.33 -5.82
CA LEU A 173 13.49 10.22 -5.01
C LEU A 173 14.21 8.88 -5.19
N LEU A 174 13.53 7.82 -5.65
CA LEU A 174 14.11 6.49 -5.82
C LEU A 174 15.30 6.46 -6.81
N PRO A 175 15.26 7.11 -7.98
CA PRO A 175 16.44 7.25 -8.85
C PRO A 175 17.64 7.86 -8.13
N VAL A 176 17.43 8.91 -7.33
CA VAL A 176 18.51 9.60 -6.61
C VAL A 176 19.08 8.71 -5.51
N ILE A 177 18.23 8.05 -4.74
CA ILE A 177 18.63 7.11 -3.69
C ILE A 177 19.38 5.92 -4.29
N GLY A 178 18.89 5.36 -5.40
CA GLY A 178 19.55 4.28 -6.13
C GLY A 178 20.93 4.69 -6.64
N ALA A 179 21.04 5.89 -7.23
CA ALA A 179 22.31 6.44 -7.68
C ALA A 179 23.33 6.61 -6.54
N LEU A 180 22.88 7.08 -5.38
CA LEU A 180 23.73 7.25 -4.20
C LEU A 180 24.16 5.93 -3.58
N LEU A 181 23.23 4.97 -3.42
CA LEU A 181 23.52 3.65 -2.85
C LEU A 181 24.47 2.85 -3.74
N VAL A 182 24.14 2.72 -5.03
CA VAL A 182 24.95 1.93 -5.97
C VAL A 182 26.25 2.65 -6.32
N GLY A 183 26.19 3.98 -6.51
CA GLY A 183 27.38 4.80 -6.73
C GLY A 183 28.35 4.82 -5.54
N GLY A 184 27.83 4.71 -4.32
CA GLY A 184 28.63 4.58 -3.09
C GLY A 184 29.27 3.19 -2.95
N ALA A 185 28.56 2.13 -3.34
CA ALA A 185 29.07 0.76 -3.29
C ALA A 185 30.18 0.47 -4.33
N GLY A 186 30.26 1.25 -5.42
CA GLY A 186 31.24 1.09 -6.49
C GLY A 186 32.64 1.71 -6.24
N VAL A 187 32.92 2.19 -5.02
CA VAL A 187 34.19 2.86 -4.64
C VAL A 187 35.18 1.90 -4.01
#